data_AF-A0A445AQE5-F1
#
_entry.id   AF-A0A445AQE5-F1
#
_cell.length_a   1.000
_cell.length_b   1.000
_cell.length_c   1.000
_cell.angle_alpha   90.00
_cell.angle_beta   90.00
_cell.angle_gamma   90.00
#
_symmetry.space_group_name_H-M   'P 1'
#
loop_
_entity.id
_entity.type
_entity.pdbx_description
1 polymer ?
#
loop_
_entity_poly.entity_id
_entity_poly.type
_entity_poly.pdbx_seq_one_letter_code
_entity_poly.pdbx_strand_id
1 'polypeptide(L)'
;MMERVINKEHQEERMKRKKEGEDGEIRDLLDILLDIHEDDNSEIRLTKESIKAFILDIFIAGTDTSALTIEWGLAELINHPQVMERARQ
;
A
#
# COMPACT_ATOMS: atom_id res chain seq x y z
N MET A 1 12.97 4.12 8.84
CA MET A 1 11.69 3.49 9.27
C MET A 1 11.24 2.47 8.24
N MET A 2 10.96 2.87 6.99
CA MET A 2 10.55 1.98 5.89
C MET A 2 11.47 0.78 5.64
N GLU A 3 12.79 0.99 5.73
CA GLU A 3 13.77 -0.11 5.58
C GLU A 3 13.66 -1.19 6.67
N ARG A 4 13.22 -0.85 7.89
CA ARG A 4 13.01 -1.84 8.96
C ARG A 4 11.74 -2.66 8.71
N VAL A 5 10.68 -2.00 8.25
CA VAL A 5 9.40 -2.65 7.91
C VAL A 5 9.61 -3.65 6.77
N ILE A 6 10.27 -3.23 5.69
CA ILE A 6 10.55 -4.09 4.54
C ILE A 6 11.45 -5.28 4.92
N ASN A 7 12.52 -5.06 5.69
CA ASN A 7 13.54 -6.10 5.88
C ASN A 7 13.28 -7.05 7.04
N LYS A 8 12.60 -6.62 8.10
CA LYS A 8 12.51 -7.43 9.34
C LYS A 8 11.13 -8.05 9.51
N GLU A 9 10.08 -7.24 9.50
CA GLU A 9 8.72 -7.74 9.79
C GLU A 9 8.15 -8.46 8.56
N HIS A 10 8.15 -7.79 7.40
CA HIS A 10 7.51 -8.32 6.19
C HIS A 10 8.18 -9.57 5.63
N GLN A 11 9.51 -9.60 5.63
CA GLN A 11 10.30 -10.72 5.12
C GLN A 11 10.22 -11.95 6.03
N GLU A 12 10.21 -11.76 7.36
CA GLU A 12 10.06 -12.87 8.31
C GLU A 12 8.68 -13.52 8.18
N GLU A 13 7.62 -12.72 8.08
CA GLU A 13 6.25 -13.19 7.87
C GLU A 13 6.09 -13.90 6.53
N ARG A 14 6.60 -13.33 5.43
CA ARG A 14 6.58 -13.96 4.10
C ARG A 14 7.35 -15.28 4.06
N MET A 15 8.51 -15.35 4.72
CA MET A 15 9.30 -16.59 4.80
C MET A 15 8.61 -17.67 5.64
N LYS A 16 7.85 -17.28 6.66
CA LYS A 16 7.03 -18.20 7.45
C LYS A 16 5.88 -18.77 6.61
N ARG A 17 5.12 -17.90 5.93
CA ARG A 17 4.03 -18.28 5.00
C ARG A 17 4.51 -19.23 3.89
N LYS A 18 5.65 -18.94 3.26
CA LYS A 18 6.27 -19.82 2.25
C LYS A 18 6.62 -21.21 2.81
N LYS A 19 7.02 -21.32 4.09
CA LYS A 19 7.31 -22.61 4.73
C LYS A 19 6.05 -23.39 5.10
N GLU A 20 4.98 -22.70 5.44
CA GLU A 20 3.69 -23.30 5.82
C GLU A 20 2.87 -23.76 4.60
N GLY A 21 3.33 -23.45 3.37
CA GLY A 21 2.66 -23.86 2.13
C GLY A 21 1.39 -23.08 1.84
N GLU A 22 1.22 -21.93 2.49
CA GLU A 22 0.06 -21.04 2.41
C GLU A 22 0.14 -20.12 1.19
N ASP A 23 0.40 -20.70 0.02
CA ASP A 23 0.61 -19.97 -1.26
C ASP A 23 -0.67 -19.29 -1.78
N GLY A 24 -1.80 -19.48 -1.09
CA GLY A 24 -3.11 -18.90 -1.38
C GLY A 24 -3.52 -17.72 -0.49
N GLU A 25 -2.67 -17.27 0.43
CA GLU A 25 -2.98 -16.14 1.32
C GLU A 25 -2.98 -14.77 0.61
N ILE A 26 -3.61 -13.78 1.27
CA ILE A 26 -3.73 -12.41 0.80
C ILE A 26 -2.32 -11.83 0.60
N ARG A 27 -1.93 -11.73 -0.68
CA ARG A 27 -0.72 -11.03 -1.10
C ARG A 27 -0.96 -9.54 -1.04
N ASP A 28 -0.09 -8.82 -0.35
CA ASP A 28 -0.07 -7.37 -0.46
C ASP A 28 0.87 -6.90 -1.59
N LEU A 29 0.86 -5.59 -1.85
CA LEU A 29 1.65 -4.98 -2.90
C LEU A 29 3.17 -5.21 -2.70
N LEU A 30 3.65 -5.22 -1.45
CA LEU A 30 5.06 -5.44 -1.16
C LEU A 30 5.45 -6.90 -1.45
N ASP A 31 4.59 -7.87 -1.16
CA ASP A 31 4.79 -9.28 -1.53
C ASP A 31 4.99 -9.43 -3.05
N ILE A 32 4.14 -8.77 -3.87
CA ILE A 32 4.22 -8.80 -5.33
C ILE A 32 5.52 -8.18 -5.85
N LEU A 33 5.92 -7.02 -5.31
CA LEU A 33 7.16 -6.36 -5.73
C LEU A 33 8.41 -7.18 -5.38
N LEU A 34 8.37 -7.89 -4.24
CA LEU A 34 9.44 -8.77 -3.82
C LEU A 34 9.51 -10.05 -4.66
N ASP A 35 8.37 -10.60 -5.10
CA ASP A 35 8.35 -11.71 -6.06
C ASP A 35 9.06 -11.32 -7.37
N ILE A 36 8.79 -10.11 -7.89
CA ILE A 36 9.45 -9.60 -9.10
C ILE A 36 10.96 -9.37 -8.89
N HIS A 37 11.37 -8.96 -7.68
CA HIS A 37 12.80 -8.82 -7.33
C HIS A 37 13.53 -10.17 -7.26
N GLU A 38 12.84 -11.21 -6.79
CA GLU A 38 13.39 -12.56 -6.60
C GLU A 38 13.31 -13.45 -7.85
N ASP A 39 12.42 -13.13 -8.80
CA ASP A 39 12.31 -13.88 -10.06
C ASP A 39 13.46 -13.55 -11.01
N ASP A 40 14.37 -14.52 -11.14
CA ASP A 40 15.51 -14.43 -12.04
C ASP A 40 15.12 -14.32 -13.52
N ASN A 41 13.92 -14.76 -13.90
CA ASN A 41 13.40 -14.72 -15.28
C ASN A 41 12.53 -13.49 -15.56
N SER A 42 12.32 -12.60 -14.59
CA SER A 42 11.55 -11.38 -14.79
C SER A 42 12.19 -10.51 -15.88
N GLU A 43 11.37 -10.01 -16.81
CA GLU A 43 11.79 -9.07 -17.87
C GLU A 43 12.38 -7.78 -17.26
N ILE A 44 11.91 -7.39 -16.07
CA ILE A 44 12.39 -6.24 -15.32
C ILE A 44 12.76 -6.69 -13.91
N ARG A 45 14.05 -6.62 -13.59
CA ARG A 45 14.53 -6.84 -12.22
C ARG A 45 14.44 -5.55 -11.43
N LEU A 46 13.50 -5.51 -10.48
CA LEU A 46 13.42 -4.41 -9.52
C LEU A 46 14.61 -4.46 -8.56
N THR A 47 15.19 -3.32 -8.21
CA THR A 47 16.15 -3.24 -7.09
C THR A 47 15.41 -2.98 -5.79
N LYS A 48 16.05 -3.29 -4.65
CA LYS A 48 15.48 -2.96 -3.33
C LYS A 48 15.30 -1.45 -3.17
N GLU A 49 16.16 -0.65 -3.79
CA GLU A 49 16.07 0.81 -3.83
C GLU A 49 14.83 1.26 -4.60
N SER A 50 14.56 0.67 -5.78
CA SER A 50 13.36 0.97 -6.58
C SER A 50 12.08 0.59 -5.85
N ILE A 51 12.05 -0.56 -5.15
CA ILE A 51 10.90 -0.99 -4.35
C ILE A 51 10.66 -0.01 -3.20
N LYS A 52 11.73 0.39 -2.48
CA LYS A 52 11.65 1.39 -1.41
C LYS A 52 11.09 2.73 -1.94
N ALA A 53 11.60 3.20 -3.08
CA ALA A 53 11.15 4.45 -3.69
C ALA A 53 9.68 4.38 -4.09
N PHE A 54 9.26 3.30 -4.75
CA PHE A 54 7.88 3.14 -5.21
C PHE A 54 6.86 3.11 -4.06
N ILE A 55 7.18 2.40 -2.97
CA ILE A 55 6.31 2.36 -1.78
C ILE A 55 6.20 3.74 -1.16
N LEU A 56 7.32 4.47 -1.07
CA LEU A 56 7.33 5.84 -0.56
C LEU A 56 6.46 6.78 -1.42
N ASP A 57 6.56 6.67 -2.74
CA ASP A 57 5.75 7.46 -3.66
C ASP A 57 4.25 7.20 -3.47
N ILE A 58 3.84 5.94 -3.30
CA ILE A 58 2.43 5.59 -3.04
C ILE A 58 1.93 6.20 -1.72
N PHE A 59 2.72 6.12 -0.65
CA PHE A 59 2.31 6.70 0.63
C PHE A 59 2.16 8.21 0.56
N ILE A 60 3.14 8.91 -0.02
CA ILE A 60 3.10 10.37 -0.14
C ILE A 60 1.94 10.79 -1.05
N ALA A 61 1.82 10.19 -2.23
CA ALA A 61 0.79 10.57 -3.20
C ALA A 61 -0.62 10.19 -2.74
N GLY A 62 -0.79 9.06 -2.05
CA GLY A 62 -2.08 8.54 -1.64
C GLY A 62 -2.64 9.17 -0.36
N THR A 63 -1.79 9.45 0.63
CA THR A 63 -2.24 9.95 1.93
C THR A 63 -2.73 11.40 1.86
N ASP A 64 -1.90 12.32 1.36
CA ASP A 64 -2.24 13.75 1.38
C ASP A 64 -3.44 14.06 0.46
N THR A 65 -3.48 13.45 -0.73
CA THR A 65 -4.58 13.67 -1.70
C THR A 65 -5.92 13.14 -1.20
N SER A 66 -5.92 11.94 -0.59
CA SER A 66 -7.14 11.34 -0.05
C SER A 66 -7.64 12.11 1.17
N ALA A 67 -6.74 12.51 2.06
CA ALA A 67 -7.08 13.31 3.25
C ALA A 67 -7.71 14.65 2.83
N LEU A 68 -7.06 15.39 1.93
CA LEU A 68 -7.60 16.65 1.40
C LEU A 68 -8.97 16.46 0.73
N THR A 69 -9.15 15.38 -0.03
CA THR A 69 -10.43 15.09 -0.68
C THR A 69 -11.55 14.89 0.34
N ILE A 70 -11.28 14.13 1.41
CA ILE A 70 -12.25 13.91 2.50
C ILE A 70 -12.50 15.22 3.25
N GLU A 71 -11.47 15.99 3.57
CA GLU A 71 -11.59 17.27 4.26
C GLU A 71 -12.47 18.26 3.48
N TRP A 72 -12.21 18.42 2.19
CA TRP A 72 -13.04 19.27 1.33
C TRP A 72 -14.45 18.73 1.15
N GLY A 73 -14.59 17.41 1.00
CA GLY A 73 -15.90 16.76 0.93
C GLY A 73 -16.74 17.03 2.18
N LEU A 74 -16.15 16.89 3.37
CA LEU A 74 -16.81 17.19 4.64
C LEU A 74 -17.09 18.68 4.82
N ALA A 75 -16.14 19.55 4.46
CA ALA A 75 -16.33 21.00 4.52
C ALA A 75 -17.52 21.45 3.65
N GLU A 76 -17.63 20.90 2.44
CA GLU A 76 -18.71 21.21 1.52
C GLU A 76 -20.07 20.68 2.02
N LEU A 77 -20.09 19.48 2.59
CA LEU A 77 -21.31 18.92 3.21
C LEU A 77 -21.78 19.75 4.41
N ILE A 78 -20.86 20.22 5.27
CA ILE A 78 -21.19 21.11 6.40
C ILE A 78 -21.80 22.42 5.90
N ASN A 79 -21.29 22.97 4.80
CA ASN A 79 -21.83 24.18 4.17
C ASN A 79 -23.16 23.95 3.43
N HIS A 80 -23.53 22.71 3.12
CA HIS A 80 -24.76 22.33 2.42
C HIS A 80 -25.60 21.30 3.21
N PRO A 81 -26.30 21.72 4.29
CA PRO A 81 -27.01 20.81 5.19
C PRO A 81 -28.05 19.91 4.52
N GLN A 82 -28.72 20.40 3.46
CA GLN A 82 -29.68 19.60 2.70
C GLN A 82 -29.03 18.42 1.96
N VAL A 83 -27.79 18.59 1.48
CA VAL A 83 -27.02 17.53 0.83
C VAL A 83 -26.44 16.59 1.87
N MET A 84 -25.95 17.10 3.00
CA MET A 84 -25.49 16.28 4.13
C MET A 84 -26.59 15.36 4.67
N GLU A 85 -27.82 15.86 4.79
CA GLU A 85 -28.96 15.04 5.24
C GLU A 85 -29.25 13.89 4.27
N ARG A 86 -29.14 14.14 2.96
CA ARG A 86 -29.29 13.09 1.94
C ARG A 86 -28.15 12.07 1.96
N ALA A 87 -26.93 12.49 2.28
CA ALA A 87 -25.76 11.60 2.32
C ALA A 87 -25.74 10.68 3.56
N ARG A 88 -26.51 11.01 4.61
CA ARG A 88 -26.62 10.21 5.85
C ARG A 88 -27.69 9.11 5.79
N GLN A 89 -28.62 9.19 4.85
CA GLN A 89 -29.72 8.24 4.66
C GLN A 89 -29.28 7.04 3.84
#